data_AF-A0A1H8RMQ6-F1
#
_entry.id   AF-A0A1H8RMQ6-F1
#
_cell.length_a   1.000
_cell.length_b   1.000
_cell.length_c   1.000
_cell.angle_alpha   90.00
_cell.angle_beta   90.00
_cell.angle_gamma   90.00
#
_symmetry.space_group_name_H-M   'P 1'
#
loop_
_entity.id
_entity.type
_entity.pdbx_description
1 polymer ?
#
loop_
_entity_poly.entity_id
_entity_poly.type
_entity_poly.pdbx_seq_one_letter_code
_entity_poly.pdbx_strand_id
1 'polypeptide(L)'
;MILEVEEEFIVGEDTFLDSVVPDSSHGVVFEDDLTTGYFYAIGKMPGQAILDAVHIYNVADVTDKAIPCNIKIAWTDDWQLASLLINNYCHAIFDFKNKVGYSRNAFPPSNGKWRTDNDRTVLTDELIDELLMGK
;
A
#
# COMPACT_ATOMS: atom_id res chain seq x y z
N MET A 1 1.09 12.31 10.87
CA MET A 1 1.58 11.29 9.91
C MET A 1 3.08 11.15 10.13
N ILE A 2 3.55 9.92 10.20
CA ILE A 2 4.95 9.54 10.36
C ILE A 2 5.45 9.04 9.00
N LEU A 3 6.53 9.63 8.49
CA LEU A 3 7.20 9.14 7.28
C LEU A 3 8.26 8.12 7.70
N GLU A 4 8.11 6.88 7.27
CA GLU A 4 9.02 5.78 7.64
C GLU A 4 10.01 5.44 6.52
N VAL A 5 9.54 5.45 5.27
CA VAL A 5 10.37 5.14 4.10
C VAL A 5 10.19 6.23 3.05
N GLU A 6 11.30 6.69 2.49
CA GLU A 6 11.35 7.55 1.30
C GLU A 6 12.55 7.13 0.45
N GLU A 7 12.29 6.78 -0.81
CA GLU A 7 13.32 6.33 -1.75
C GLU A 7 13.02 6.83 -3.17
N GLU A 8 14.03 6.88 -4.03
CA GLU A 8 13.88 7.07 -5.46
C GLU A 8 13.96 5.70 -6.15
N PHE A 9 13.02 5.40 -7.06
CA PHE A 9 12.99 4.13 -7.78
C PHE A 9 12.56 4.35 -9.25
N ILE A 10 12.85 3.36 -10.09
CA ILE A 10 12.44 3.33 -11.50
C ILE A 10 11.40 2.22 -11.66
N VAL A 11 10.27 2.53 -12.30
CA VAL A 11 9.21 1.54 -12.51
C VAL A 11 9.67 0.46 -13.49
N GLY A 12 9.47 -0.81 -13.10
CA GLY A 12 9.92 -1.98 -13.83
C GLY A 12 11.34 -2.43 -13.50
N GLU A 13 11.96 -1.85 -12.47
CA GLU A 13 13.20 -2.35 -11.87
C GLU A 13 12.90 -2.99 -10.50
N ASP A 14 13.64 -4.05 -10.18
CA ASP A 14 13.44 -4.85 -8.96
C ASP A 14 13.55 -3.94 -7.73
N THR A 15 12.43 -3.69 -7.08
CA THR A 15 12.31 -2.74 -5.98
C THR A 15 11.48 -3.37 -4.87
N PHE A 16 12.03 -3.38 -3.67
CA PHE A 16 11.39 -3.94 -2.49
C PHE A 16 11.55 -2.99 -1.31
N LEU A 17 10.44 -2.54 -0.73
CA LEU A 17 10.42 -1.63 0.42
C LEU A 17 9.50 -2.18 1.50
N ASP A 18 9.98 -2.31 2.73
CA ASP A 18 9.16 -2.68 3.87
C ASP A 18 9.14 -1.61 4.95
N SER A 19 8.01 -1.53 5.66
CA SER A 19 7.86 -0.70 6.84
C SER A 19 7.07 -1.48 7.88
N VAL A 20 7.74 -1.81 8.99
CA VAL A 20 7.18 -2.59 10.08
C VAL A 20 7.07 -1.72 11.31
N VAL A 21 5.87 -1.66 11.88
CA VAL A 21 5.60 -0.84 13.06
C VAL A 21 6.36 -1.41 14.27
N PRO A 22 7.18 -0.60 14.98
CA PRO A 22 7.86 -1.03 16.20
C PRO A 22 6.88 -1.59 17.23
N ASP A 23 7.23 -2.70 17.88
CA ASP A 23 6.43 -3.36 18.93
C ASP A 23 4.97 -3.76 18.56
N SER A 24 4.61 -3.67 17.28
CA SER A 24 3.31 -4.04 16.72
C SER A 24 3.37 -5.40 16.01
N SER A 25 2.20 -5.94 15.68
CA SER A 25 2.01 -7.20 14.95
C SER A 25 1.82 -7.03 13.44
N HIS A 26 2.00 -5.84 12.87
CA HIS A 26 1.70 -5.56 11.47
C HIS A 26 2.74 -4.65 10.80
N GLY A 27 2.79 -4.73 9.47
CA GLY A 27 3.59 -3.87 8.62
C GLY A 27 3.06 -3.88 7.19
N VAL A 28 3.78 -3.21 6.30
CA VAL A 28 3.49 -3.20 4.87
C VAL A 28 4.74 -3.44 4.05
N VAL A 29 4.54 -3.93 2.84
CA VAL A 29 5.60 -4.16 1.84
C VAL A 29 5.13 -3.63 0.49
N PHE A 30 5.97 -2.86 -0.18
CA PHE A 30 5.85 -2.57 -1.60
C PHE A 30 6.85 -3.42 -2.38
N GLU A 31 6.41 -3.91 -3.55
CA GLU A 31 7.23 -4.69 -4.48
C GLU A 31 6.92 -4.27 -5.92
N ASP A 32 7.94 -3.97 -6.70
CA ASP A 32 7.89 -3.98 -8.16
C ASP A 32 8.58 -5.26 -8.64
N ASP A 33 7.81 -6.20 -9.19
CA ASP A 33 8.31 -7.52 -9.60
C ASP A 33 8.83 -7.54 -11.05
N LEU A 34 9.18 -6.37 -11.61
CA LEU A 34 9.53 -6.10 -13.02
C LEU A 34 8.32 -6.07 -13.96
N THR A 35 7.16 -6.54 -13.53
CA THR A 35 5.94 -6.59 -14.35
C THR A 35 4.79 -5.81 -13.74
N THR A 36 4.69 -5.83 -12.41
CA THR A 36 3.56 -5.32 -11.64
C THR A 36 4.07 -4.74 -10.32
N GLY A 37 3.53 -3.57 -9.97
CA GLY A 37 3.69 -2.99 -8.65
C GLY A 37 2.57 -3.46 -7.72
N TYR A 38 2.94 -4.06 -6.59
CA TYR A 38 2.03 -4.48 -5.54
C TYR A 38 2.32 -3.78 -4.22
N PHE A 39 1.28 -3.67 -3.40
CA PHE A 39 1.42 -3.27 -2.01
C PHE A 39 0.69 -4.27 -1.12
N TYR A 40 1.37 -4.73 -0.08
CA TYR A 40 0.93 -5.81 0.79
C TYR A 40 0.80 -5.33 2.23
N ALA A 41 -0.27 -5.75 2.89
CA ALA A 41 -0.36 -5.73 4.35
C ALA A 41 0.21 -7.06 4.87
N ILE A 42 1.12 -7.01 5.84
CA ILE A 42 1.78 -8.18 6.41
C ILE A 42 1.56 -8.27 7.92
N GLY A 43 1.50 -9.50 8.43
CA GLY A 43 1.34 -9.80 9.86
C GLY A 43 2.58 -10.44 10.48
N LYS A 44 2.78 -10.23 11.78
CA LYS A 44 3.91 -10.73 12.59
C LYS A 44 3.53 -12.04 13.30
N MET A 45 3.48 -13.12 12.55
CA MET A 45 3.45 -14.52 13.06
C MET A 45 4.37 -15.34 12.14
N PRO A 46 4.98 -16.45 12.58
CA PRO A 46 6.17 -16.98 11.92
C PRO A 46 5.91 -17.24 10.44
N GLY A 47 6.71 -16.58 9.59
CA GLY A 47 6.55 -16.60 8.13
C GLY A 47 5.96 -15.36 7.48
N GLN A 48 5.78 -14.23 8.21
CA GLN A 48 5.49 -12.91 7.63
C GLN A 48 4.30 -12.94 6.66
N ALA A 49 3.18 -13.47 7.16
CA ALA A 49 2.06 -13.81 6.28
C ALA A 49 1.45 -12.55 5.65
N ILE A 50 1.26 -12.61 4.33
CA ILE A 50 0.44 -11.64 3.59
C ILE A 50 -0.99 -11.72 4.15
N LEU A 51 -1.48 -10.59 4.64
CA LEU A 51 -2.83 -10.41 5.17
C LEU A 51 -3.78 -9.96 4.07
N ASP A 52 -3.29 -9.04 3.24
CA ASP A 52 -3.99 -8.49 2.08
C ASP A 52 -2.98 -7.96 1.06
N ALA A 53 -3.41 -7.83 -0.19
CA ALA A 53 -2.63 -7.31 -1.30
C ALA A 53 -3.51 -6.39 -2.16
N VAL A 54 -2.92 -5.29 -2.63
CA VAL A 54 -3.53 -4.40 -3.62
C VAL A 54 -2.58 -4.22 -4.79
N HIS A 55 -3.14 -4.11 -5.99
CA HIS A 55 -2.41 -3.74 -7.18
C HIS A 55 -2.23 -2.22 -7.26
N ILE A 56 -1.04 -1.79 -7.67
CA ILE A 56 -0.70 -0.37 -7.87
C ILE A 56 -0.67 -0.02 -9.37
N TYR A 57 0.13 -0.73 -10.16
CA TYR A 57 0.22 -0.55 -11.62
C TYR A 57 0.73 -1.83 -12.30
N ASN A 58 0.48 -1.96 -13.60
CA ASN A 58 1.29 -2.81 -14.47
C ASN A 58 2.39 -1.96 -15.10
N VAL A 59 3.63 -2.44 -15.11
CA VAL A 59 4.78 -1.74 -15.72
C VAL A 59 4.55 -1.47 -17.22
N ALA A 60 3.77 -2.32 -17.90
CA ALA A 60 3.40 -2.13 -19.29
C ALA A 60 2.50 -0.90 -19.52
N ASP A 61 1.73 -0.49 -18.51
CA ASP A 61 0.74 0.59 -18.60
C ASP A 61 1.29 1.95 -18.12
N VAL A 62 2.50 1.97 -17.55
CA VAL A 62 3.16 3.20 -17.09
C VAL A 62 3.91 3.86 -18.25
N THR A 63 3.43 5.03 -18.67
CA THR A 63 3.91 5.75 -19.87
C THR A 63 5.36 6.21 -19.74
N ASP A 64 5.72 6.73 -18.57
CA ASP A 64 6.97 7.40 -18.25
C ASP A 64 7.82 6.58 -17.27
N LYS A 65 7.70 5.25 -17.32
CA LYS A 65 8.36 4.31 -16.40
C LYS A 65 9.89 4.45 -16.27
N ALA A 66 10.55 5.04 -17.26
CA ALA A 66 11.99 5.30 -17.24
C ALA A 66 12.38 6.59 -16.49
N ILE A 67 11.41 7.38 -16.00
CA ILE A 67 11.65 8.56 -15.18
C ILE A 67 11.71 8.14 -13.71
N PRO A 68 12.78 8.51 -12.97
CA PRO A 68 12.85 8.24 -11.54
C PRO A 68 11.65 8.83 -10.79
N CYS A 69 11.05 8.01 -9.95
CA CYS A 69 9.91 8.35 -9.12
C CYS A 69 10.32 8.35 -7.65
N ASN A 70 9.69 9.20 -6.86
CA ASN A 70 9.88 9.21 -5.42
C ASN A 70 8.74 8.44 -4.75
N ILE A 71 9.08 7.37 -4.02
CA ILE A 71 8.12 6.50 -3.34
C ILE A 71 8.22 6.70 -1.83
N LYS A 72 7.06 6.69 -1.15
CA LYS A 72 6.97 6.87 0.29
C LYS A 72 6.01 5.86 0.91
N ILE A 73 6.39 5.40 2.10
CA ILE A 73 5.48 4.73 3.02
C ILE A 73 5.32 5.62 4.25
N ALA A 74 4.08 6.03 4.51
CA ALA A 74 3.73 6.87 5.64
C ALA A 74 2.62 6.24 6.48
N TRP A 75 2.65 6.50 7.78
CA TRP A 75 1.69 5.98 8.73
C TRP A 75 0.94 7.09 9.46
N THR A 76 -0.27 6.82 9.94
CA THR A 76 -0.86 7.65 10.98
C THR A 76 -0.11 7.48 12.30
N ASP A 77 -0.19 8.47 13.18
CA ASP A 77 0.58 8.49 14.43
C ASP A 77 0.20 7.35 15.40
N ASP A 78 -0.99 6.77 15.21
CA ASP A 78 -1.49 5.59 15.93
C ASP A 78 -1.20 4.26 15.23
N TRP A 79 -0.44 4.30 14.12
CA TRP A 79 -0.01 3.16 13.32
C TRP A 79 -1.17 2.29 12.78
N GLN A 80 -2.37 2.86 12.64
CA GLN A 80 -3.54 2.13 12.16
C GLN A 80 -3.74 2.21 10.65
N LEU A 81 -3.29 3.30 10.02
CA LEU A 81 -3.34 3.48 8.57
C LEU A 81 -1.92 3.55 8.02
N ALA A 82 -1.65 2.74 7.00
CA ALA A 82 -0.42 2.82 6.19
C ALA A 82 -0.78 3.29 4.79
N SER A 83 -0.06 4.29 4.28
CA SER A 83 -0.27 4.86 2.95
C SER A 83 0.97 4.64 2.08
N LEU A 84 0.74 4.22 0.84
CA LEU A 84 1.74 4.21 -0.22
C LEU A 84 1.55 5.45 -1.09
N LEU A 85 2.60 6.26 -1.23
CA LEU A 85 2.62 7.40 -2.13
C LEU A 85 3.71 7.24 -3.17
N ILE A 86 3.42 7.60 -4.42
CA ILE A 86 4.41 7.74 -5.49
C ILE A 86 4.26 9.14 -6.06
N ASN A 87 5.35 9.90 -6.10
CA ASN A 87 5.39 11.31 -6.48
C ASN A 87 4.34 12.16 -5.70
N ASN A 88 4.22 11.88 -4.39
CA ASN A 88 3.23 12.46 -3.47
C ASN A 88 1.75 12.19 -3.83
N TYR A 89 1.46 11.33 -4.81
CA TYR A 89 0.12 10.85 -5.08
C TYR A 89 -0.14 9.57 -4.27
N CYS A 90 -1.21 9.54 -3.48
CA CYS A 90 -1.57 8.35 -2.71
C CYS A 90 -2.15 7.29 -3.64
N HIS A 91 -1.51 6.12 -3.70
CA HIS A 91 -1.96 5.00 -4.54
C HIS A 91 -2.75 3.95 -3.78
N ALA A 92 -2.43 3.77 -2.50
CA ALA A 92 -3.05 2.75 -1.67
C ALA A 92 -3.03 3.13 -0.19
N ILE A 93 -4.01 2.63 0.55
CA ILE A 93 -4.09 2.71 2.01
C ILE A 93 -4.49 1.34 2.56
N PHE A 94 -3.80 0.88 3.60
CA PHE A 94 -4.25 -0.22 4.43
C PHE A 94 -4.76 0.30 5.78
N ASP A 95 -5.99 -0.08 6.13
CA ASP A 95 -6.60 0.14 7.43
C ASP A 95 -6.53 -1.13 8.26
N PHE A 96 -5.58 -1.18 9.20
CA PHE A 96 -5.36 -2.34 10.06
C PHE A 96 -6.45 -2.51 11.12
N LYS A 97 -7.15 -1.43 11.50
CA LYS A 97 -8.24 -1.48 12.48
C LYS A 97 -9.46 -2.17 11.89
N ASN A 98 -9.85 -1.75 10.69
CA ASN A 98 -11.01 -2.30 9.98
C ASN A 98 -10.65 -3.52 9.10
N LYS A 99 -9.35 -3.81 8.93
CA LYS A 99 -8.81 -4.90 8.10
C LYS A 99 -9.26 -4.75 6.66
N VAL A 100 -8.99 -3.60 6.05
CA VAL A 100 -9.37 -3.29 4.68
C VAL A 100 -8.18 -2.67 3.94
N GLY A 101 -7.87 -3.19 2.75
CA GLY A 101 -6.99 -2.54 1.78
C GLY A 101 -7.78 -1.76 0.74
N TYR A 102 -7.28 -0.57 0.40
CA TYR A 102 -7.82 0.30 -0.64
C TYR A 102 -6.74 0.61 -1.68
N SER A 103 -7.13 0.65 -2.94
CA SER A 103 -6.28 1.14 -4.04
C SER A 103 -7.11 1.89 -5.06
N ARG A 104 -6.46 2.66 -5.93
CA ARG A 104 -7.13 3.46 -6.97
C ARG A 104 -7.96 2.65 -7.96
N ASN A 105 -7.72 1.35 -8.08
CA ASN A 105 -8.45 0.46 -8.99
C ASN A 105 -9.25 -0.64 -8.28
N ALA A 106 -9.24 -0.66 -6.93
CA ALA A 106 -9.89 -1.67 -6.12
C ALA A 106 -9.53 -3.14 -6.49
N PHE A 107 -8.34 -3.36 -7.05
CA PHE A 107 -7.90 -4.69 -7.50
C PHE A 107 -6.79 -5.25 -6.57
N PRO A 108 -6.71 -6.58 -6.38
CA PRO A 108 -7.74 -7.58 -6.72
C PRO A 108 -9.02 -7.40 -5.88
N PRO A 109 -10.13 -8.07 -6.25
CA PRO A 109 -11.24 -8.26 -5.33
C PRO A 109 -10.74 -8.86 -4.01
N SER A 110 -11.38 -8.50 -2.89
CA SER A 110 -10.95 -8.93 -1.55
C SER A 110 -10.98 -10.46 -1.43
N ASN A 111 -9.82 -11.11 -1.62
CA ASN A 111 -9.66 -12.56 -1.63
C ASN A 111 -8.59 -13.06 -0.63
N GLY A 112 -8.08 -12.17 0.22
CA GLY A 112 -7.07 -12.45 1.25
C GLY A 112 -7.63 -12.82 2.63
N LYS A 113 -6.79 -12.73 3.67
CA LYS A 113 -7.21 -12.98 5.07
C LYS A 113 -8.13 -11.89 5.60
N TRP A 114 -8.05 -10.70 5.03
CA TRP A 114 -8.90 -9.55 5.31
C TRP A 114 -10.20 -9.54 4.50
N ARG A 115 -10.68 -10.74 4.13
CA ARG A 115 -11.88 -10.94 3.33
C ARG A 115 -13.05 -10.08 3.81
N THR A 116 -13.55 -9.24 2.93
CA THR A 116 -14.84 -8.57 3.07
C THR A 116 -15.83 -9.28 2.15
N ASP A 117 -17.08 -9.46 2.58
CA ASP A 117 -18.10 -10.17 1.80
C ASP A 117 -18.56 -9.40 0.53
N ASN A 118 -17.97 -8.22 0.27
CA ASN A 118 -18.25 -7.33 -0.86
C ASN A 118 -16.98 -7.03 -1.67
N ASP A 119 -17.19 -6.57 -2.91
CA ASP A 119 -16.15 -5.96 -3.75
C ASP A 119 -15.41 -4.84 -2.99
N ARG A 120 -14.11 -4.70 -3.26
CA ARG A 120 -13.26 -3.68 -2.64
C ARG A 120 -13.71 -2.28 -3.08
N THR A 121 -13.74 -1.33 -2.15
CA THR A 121 -14.03 0.07 -2.44
C THR A 121 -12.83 0.73 -3.11
N VAL A 122 -13.08 1.53 -4.16
CA VAL A 122 -12.05 2.34 -4.83
C VAL A 122 -11.56 3.44 -3.90
N LEU A 123 -10.23 3.63 -3.84
CA LEU A 123 -9.62 4.74 -3.12
C LEU A 123 -9.82 6.06 -3.88
N THR A 124 -10.84 6.83 -3.53
CA THR A 124 -11.03 8.20 -4.04
C THR A 124 -10.33 9.22 -3.14
N ASP A 125 -10.17 10.45 -3.62
CA ASP A 125 -9.59 11.52 -2.80
C ASP A 125 -10.51 11.88 -1.63
N GLU A 126 -11.83 11.86 -1.84
CA GLU A 126 -12.81 12.04 -0.76
C GLU A 126 -12.68 10.96 0.32
N LEU A 127 -12.45 9.70 -0.07
CA LEU A 127 -12.23 8.62 0.89
C LEU A 127 -10.90 8.77 1.63
N ILE A 128 -9.85 9.28 0.98
CA ILE A 128 -8.58 9.60 1.66
C ILE A 128 -8.83 10.66 2.74
N ASP A 129 -9.56 11.73 2.41
CA ASP A 129 -9.91 12.77 3.38
C ASP A 129 -10.74 12.20 4.53
N GLU A 130 -11.74 11.35 4.25
CA GLU A 130 -12.53 10.68 5.29
C GLU A 130 -11.66 9.80 6.21
N LEU A 131 -10.74 9.02 5.65
CA LEU A 131 -9.86 8.12 6.40
C LEU A 131 -8.84 8.89 7.25
N LEU A 132 -8.28 9.99 6.74
CA LEU A 132 -7.19 10.74 7.37
C LEU A 132 -7.65 11.93 8.22
N MET A 133 -8.79 12.54 7.91
CA MET A 133 -9.37 13.68 8.65
C MET A 133 -10.53 13.27 9.57
N GLY A 134 -11.09 12.07 9.42
CA GLY A 134 -12.17 11.54 10.27
C GLY A 134 -11.76 11.15 11.69
N LYS A 135 -10.61 11.62 12.19
CA LYS A 135 -10.13 11.46 13.56
C LYS A 135 -9.86 12.80 14.23
#